data_AF-U2ZZF0-F1
#
_entry.id   AF-U2ZZF0-F1
#
_cell.length_a   1.000
_cell.length_b   1.000
_cell.length_c   1.000
_cell.angle_alpha   90.00
_cell.angle_beta   90.00
_cell.angle_gamma   90.00
#
_symmetry.space_group_name_H-M   'P 1'
#
loop_
_entity.id
_entity.type
_entity.pdbx_description
1 polymer ?
#
loop_
_entity_poly.entity_id
_entity_poly.type
_entity_poly.pdbx_seq_one_letter_code
_entity_poly.pdbx_strand_id
1 'polypeptide(L)'
;MDQRVDPQFSELLVRLYGDLTGERPWEAFLKALATWLDSTFSTLIITAPGTHIPGTYVTPGADPVFQARYLESFFAVDPFKDLPDGKVTSFTEFISQMAMEEYAAYRDYLDVAGGEQVLAVDMRFASQFEARFRVSRDKSLPDFTASDRNALQALVPHLRIAVGLFEKLQLAGAEHGVFESATEGLGLALLVLDRNNRIVSSNALAERFLDEGEGVRRAGDTLAFDNAEPRKIIADLLASPQAQAKVTRFRIERADRGDLIASARAMNLPAIHSGTGALALFLALPGEETQLQPQTVRELFGLTMAEARLAVTLTQGLSLVEAAQKLGITHNTAKTQLRAIFAKTGARRQSQLVSILASTGA
;
A
#
# COMPACT_ATOMS: atom_id res chain seq x y z
N MET A 1 39.66 7.97 -27.98
CA MET A 1 39.09 6.60 -28.05
C MET A 1 37.60 6.77 -27.90
N ASP A 2 36.84 6.43 -28.94
CA ASP A 2 35.42 6.74 -29.11
C ASP A 2 34.59 5.98 -28.03
N GLN A 3 34.31 6.62 -26.88
CA GLN A 3 33.41 6.09 -25.85
C GLN A 3 31.97 6.22 -26.34
N ARG A 4 31.58 5.34 -27.27
CA ARG A 4 30.18 5.16 -27.61
C ARG A 4 29.49 4.45 -26.45
N VAL A 5 28.38 5.00 -26.00
CA VAL A 5 27.47 4.38 -25.03
C VAL A 5 27.05 3.01 -25.57
N ASP A 6 27.18 1.95 -24.77
CA ASP A 6 26.69 0.61 -25.13
C ASP A 6 25.17 0.67 -25.32
N PRO A 7 24.66 0.47 -26.56
CA PRO A 7 23.23 0.54 -26.84
C PRO A 7 22.42 -0.49 -26.06
N GLN A 8 23.00 -1.68 -25.82
CA GLN A 8 22.30 -2.76 -25.11
C GLN A 8 22.15 -2.42 -23.63
N PHE A 9 23.21 -1.90 -23.00
CA PHE A 9 23.13 -1.41 -21.62
C PHE A 9 22.14 -0.23 -21.49
N SER A 10 22.14 0.70 -22.45
CA SER A 10 21.18 1.81 -22.45
C SER A 10 19.73 1.33 -22.57
N GLU A 11 19.45 0.36 -23.43
CA GLU A 11 18.12 -0.23 -23.58
C GLU A 11 17.68 -0.95 -22.31
N LEU A 12 18.60 -1.66 -21.66
CA LEU A 12 18.36 -2.32 -20.38
C LEU A 12 17.92 -1.32 -19.30
N LEU A 13 18.56 -0.14 -19.24
CA LEU A 13 18.17 0.94 -18.32
C LEU A 13 16.79 1.53 -18.65
N VAL A 14 16.46 1.70 -19.94
CA VAL A 14 15.12 2.17 -20.34
C VAL A 14 14.04 1.22 -19.83
N ARG A 15 14.26 -0.09 -19.96
CA ARG A 15 13.33 -1.12 -19.45
C ARG A 15 13.27 -1.16 -17.93
N LEU A 16 14.41 -0.96 -17.26
CA LEU A 16 14.50 -0.91 -15.80
C LEU A 16 13.63 0.21 -15.21
N TYR A 17 13.68 1.40 -15.79
CA TYR A 17 12.94 2.56 -15.28
C TYR A 17 11.53 2.70 -15.87
N GLY A 18 11.32 2.25 -17.11
CA GLY A 18 10.09 2.51 -17.85
C GLY A 18 8.86 1.73 -17.39
N ASP A 19 9.05 0.59 -16.71
CA ASP A 19 7.96 -0.34 -16.35
C ASP A 19 7.69 -0.39 -14.84
N LEU A 20 8.29 0.51 -14.04
CA LEU A 20 8.14 0.49 -12.58
C LEU A 20 6.70 0.74 -12.10
N THR A 21 5.86 1.32 -12.96
CA THR A 21 4.44 1.64 -12.70
C THR A 21 3.47 0.82 -13.55
N GLY A 22 3.96 -0.14 -14.34
CA GLY A 22 3.13 -0.99 -15.20
C GLY A 22 2.38 -2.08 -14.42
N GLU A 23 1.51 -2.83 -15.09
CA GLU A 23 0.77 -3.95 -14.49
C GLU A 23 1.67 -5.09 -14.00
N ARG A 24 2.85 -5.25 -14.62
CA ARG A 24 3.83 -6.29 -14.30
C ARG A 24 5.23 -5.69 -14.18
N PRO A 25 5.49 -4.92 -13.11
CA PRO A 25 6.76 -4.24 -12.95
C PRO A 25 7.89 -5.27 -12.94
N TRP A 26 9.04 -4.88 -13.47
CA TRP A 26 10.27 -5.69 -13.56
C TRP A 26 10.26 -6.82 -14.59
N GLU A 27 9.10 -7.27 -15.10
CA GLU A 27 9.03 -8.44 -15.98
C GLU A 27 9.82 -8.22 -17.28
N ALA A 28 9.60 -7.10 -17.96
CA ALA A 28 10.30 -6.78 -19.20
C ALA A 28 11.79 -6.54 -19.00
N PHE A 29 12.17 -5.94 -17.87
CA PHE A 29 13.56 -5.71 -17.50
C PHE A 29 14.29 -7.03 -17.22
N LEU A 30 13.72 -7.93 -16.43
CA LEU A 30 14.35 -9.21 -16.06
C LEU A 30 14.53 -10.14 -17.28
N LYS A 31 13.59 -10.12 -18.24
CA LYS A 31 13.76 -10.80 -19.54
C LYS A 31 14.95 -10.23 -20.33
N ALA A 32 15.05 -8.90 -20.39
CA ALA A 32 16.15 -8.22 -21.07
C ALA A 32 17.49 -8.45 -20.36
N LEU A 33 17.52 -8.46 -19.02
CA LEU A 33 18.70 -8.76 -18.22
C LEU A 33 19.21 -10.18 -18.48
N ALA A 34 18.31 -11.16 -18.52
CA ALA A 34 18.68 -12.53 -18.83
C ALA A 34 19.27 -12.65 -20.24
N THR A 35 18.70 -11.95 -21.21
CA THR A 35 19.24 -11.90 -22.58
C THR A 35 20.60 -11.22 -22.64
N TRP A 36 20.79 -10.11 -21.93
CA TRP A 36 22.03 -9.33 -21.93
C TRP A 36 23.21 -10.06 -21.29
N LEU A 37 22.95 -10.87 -20.25
CA LEU A 37 23.96 -11.69 -19.59
C LEU A 37 24.02 -13.14 -20.12
N ASP A 38 23.33 -13.46 -21.20
CA ASP A 38 23.23 -14.82 -21.76
C ASP A 38 22.93 -15.86 -20.67
N SER A 39 21.84 -15.63 -19.92
CA SER A 39 21.42 -16.44 -18.78
C SER A 39 20.06 -17.08 -19.03
N THR A 40 19.78 -18.18 -18.32
CA THR A 40 18.52 -18.93 -18.45
C THR A 40 17.35 -18.10 -17.95
N PHE A 41 17.50 -17.47 -16.78
CA PHE A 41 16.51 -16.52 -16.25
C PHE A 41 17.17 -15.56 -15.26
N SER A 42 16.41 -14.52 -14.88
CA SER A 42 16.76 -13.64 -13.77
C SER A 42 15.56 -13.45 -12.85
N THR A 43 15.85 -13.28 -11.56
CA THR A 43 14.87 -13.19 -10.49
C THR A 43 15.10 -11.93 -9.68
N LEU A 44 14.00 -11.23 -9.37
CA LEU A 44 13.94 -10.18 -8.37
C LEU A 44 13.10 -10.64 -7.18
N ILE A 45 13.66 -10.45 -5.99
CA ILE A 45 12.99 -10.68 -4.72
C ILE A 45 13.03 -9.39 -3.92
N ILE A 46 11.88 -8.89 -3.48
CA ILE A 46 11.80 -7.76 -2.54
C ILE A 46 11.10 -8.23 -1.27
N THR A 47 11.77 -8.06 -0.15
CA THR A 47 11.26 -8.39 1.18
C THR A 47 11.04 -7.10 1.97
N ALA A 48 9.83 -6.96 2.50
CA ALA A 48 9.43 -5.79 3.27
C ALA A 48 9.94 -5.87 4.73
N PRO A 49 10.09 -4.73 5.41
CA PRO A 49 10.54 -4.67 6.80
C PRO A 49 9.73 -5.57 7.72
N GLY A 50 10.40 -6.33 8.59
CA GLY A 50 9.76 -7.18 9.59
C GLY A 50 9.05 -8.43 9.06
N THR A 51 9.20 -8.74 7.77
CA THR A 51 8.62 -9.95 7.16
C THR A 51 9.71 -10.92 6.69
N HIS A 52 9.45 -12.23 6.83
CA HIS A 52 10.32 -13.28 6.27
C HIS A 52 9.79 -13.81 4.92
N ILE A 53 8.67 -13.29 4.44
CA ILE A 53 8.04 -13.69 3.17
C ILE A 53 8.21 -12.54 2.18
N PRO A 54 8.70 -12.77 0.94
CA PRO A 54 8.81 -11.73 -0.06
C PRO A 54 7.46 -11.09 -0.37
N GLY A 55 7.41 -9.75 -0.40
CA GLY A 55 6.26 -9.00 -0.91
C GLY A 55 6.25 -8.94 -2.44
N THR A 56 7.39 -9.19 -3.08
CA THR A 56 7.52 -9.31 -4.54
C THR A 56 8.51 -10.41 -4.87
N TYR A 57 8.11 -11.33 -5.74
CA TYR A 57 8.95 -12.40 -6.29
C TYR A 57 8.64 -12.53 -7.78
N VAL A 58 9.58 -12.16 -8.64
CA VAL A 58 9.38 -12.11 -10.09
C VAL A 58 10.52 -12.86 -10.79
N THR A 59 10.19 -13.92 -11.51
CA THR A 59 11.14 -14.72 -12.32
C THR A 59 10.54 -15.02 -13.69
N PRO A 60 10.62 -14.07 -14.64
CA PRO A 60 9.96 -14.25 -15.92
C PRO A 60 10.59 -15.40 -16.72
N GLY A 61 9.76 -16.28 -17.27
CA GLY A 61 10.22 -17.42 -18.06
C GLY A 61 10.57 -18.68 -17.26
N ALA A 62 10.52 -18.65 -15.92
CA ALA A 62 10.62 -19.87 -15.13
C ALA A 62 9.34 -20.71 -15.21
N ASP A 63 9.49 -22.03 -15.11
CA ASP A 63 8.37 -22.97 -15.04
C ASP A 63 7.47 -22.62 -13.83
N PRO A 64 6.15 -22.43 -14.01
CA PRO A 64 5.21 -22.17 -12.91
C PRO A 64 5.27 -23.20 -11.78
N VAL A 65 5.58 -24.47 -12.08
CA VAL A 65 5.73 -25.54 -11.10
C VAL A 65 7.02 -25.37 -10.29
N PHE A 66 8.09 -24.89 -10.92
CA PHE A 66 9.36 -24.55 -10.27
C PHE A 66 9.20 -23.34 -9.33
N GLN A 67 8.51 -22.29 -9.78
CA GLN A 67 8.23 -21.11 -8.95
C GLN A 67 7.42 -21.46 -7.68
N ALA A 68 6.36 -22.26 -7.82
CA ALA A 68 5.52 -22.66 -6.69
C ALA A 68 6.30 -23.50 -5.66
N ARG A 69 7.13 -24.46 -6.11
CA ARG A 69 8.00 -25.24 -5.22
C ARG A 69 9.06 -24.38 -4.53
N TYR A 70 9.65 -23.42 -5.23
CA TYR A 70 10.66 -22.53 -4.66
C TYR A 70 10.11 -21.69 -3.49
N LEU A 71 8.92 -21.11 -3.66
CA LEU A 71 8.24 -20.32 -2.64
C LEU A 71 7.78 -21.15 -1.44
N GLU A 72 7.24 -22.35 -1.65
CA GLU A 72 6.69 -23.19 -0.58
C GLU A 72 7.74 -23.94 0.25
N SER A 73 8.86 -24.34 -0.37
CA SER A 73 9.81 -25.27 0.26
C SER A 73 11.23 -24.72 0.44
N PHE A 74 11.65 -23.72 -0.35
CA PHE A 74 13.08 -23.41 -0.51
C PHE A 74 13.48 -21.97 -0.23
N PHE A 75 12.55 -21.00 -0.17
CA PHE A 75 12.91 -19.63 0.24
C PHE A 75 13.53 -19.59 1.65
N ALA A 76 13.12 -20.49 2.54
CA ALA A 76 13.72 -20.64 3.86
C ALA A 76 15.17 -21.17 3.82
N VAL A 77 15.55 -21.88 2.76
CA VAL A 77 16.84 -22.59 2.60
C VAL A 77 17.70 -22.01 1.47
N ASP A 78 17.29 -20.91 0.82
CA ASP A 78 18.12 -20.20 -0.17
C ASP A 78 19.46 -19.86 0.49
N PRO A 79 20.57 -20.48 0.05
CA PRO A 79 21.84 -20.33 0.72
C PRO A 79 22.45 -18.97 0.40
N PHE A 80 22.06 -18.33 -0.71
CA PHE A 80 22.46 -16.97 -1.06
C PHE A 80 21.67 -15.96 -0.21
N LYS A 81 21.86 -16.01 1.10
CA LYS A 81 21.37 -14.99 2.03
C LYS A 81 22.53 -14.23 2.61
N ASP A 82 22.24 -12.99 3.00
CA ASP A 82 23.17 -12.12 3.70
C ASP A 82 24.46 -11.78 2.94
N LEU A 83 24.39 -11.68 1.61
CA LEU A 83 25.53 -11.24 0.82
C LEU A 83 25.95 -9.81 1.20
N PRO A 84 27.23 -9.44 1.00
CA PRO A 84 27.68 -8.08 1.24
C PRO A 84 26.86 -7.08 0.41
N ASP A 85 26.39 -6.02 1.08
CA ASP A 85 25.47 -5.04 0.50
C ASP A 85 26.04 -4.40 -0.79
N GLY A 86 25.30 -4.57 -1.90
CA GLY A 86 25.64 -4.04 -3.22
C GLY A 86 26.81 -4.71 -3.94
N LYS A 87 27.37 -5.79 -3.40
CA LYS A 87 28.48 -6.52 -4.02
C LYS A 87 27.96 -7.72 -4.81
N VAL A 88 28.25 -7.76 -6.10
CA VAL A 88 27.98 -8.97 -6.91
C VAL A 88 28.91 -10.08 -6.46
N THR A 89 28.30 -11.21 -6.12
CA THR A 89 28.95 -12.45 -5.67
C THR A 89 28.67 -13.55 -6.67
N SER A 90 29.71 -14.27 -7.09
CA SER A 90 29.54 -15.44 -7.96
C SER A 90 29.24 -16.69 -7.14
N PHE A 91 28.68 -17.70 -7.80
CA PHE A 91 28.46 -19.01 -7.22
C PHE A 91 29.73 -19.60 -6.60
N THR A 92 30.88 -19.53 -7.27
CA THR A 92 32.15 -20.02 -6.71
C THR A 92 32.57 -19.27 -5.45
N GLU A 93 32.46 -17.93 -5.45
CA GLU A 93 32.78 -17.11 -4.27
C GLU A 93 31.86 -17.45 -3.10
N PHE A 94 30.59 -17.68 -3.40
CA PHE A 94 29.57 -18.03 -2.43
C PHE A 94 29.82 -19.41 -1.80
N ILE A 95 29.97 -20.46 -2.63
CA ILE A 95 30.24 -21.82 -2.15
C ILE A 95 31.54 -21.89 -1.33
N SER A 96 32.56 -21.11 -1.69
CA SER A 96 33.83 -21.09 -0.95
C SER A 96 33.71 -20.60 0.50
N GLN A 97 32.62 -19.90 0.83
CA GLN A 97 32.36 -19.34 2.16
C GLN A 97 31.36 -20.20 2.96
N MET A 98 30.81 -21.25 2.37
CA MET A 98 29.73 -22.04 2.95
C MET A 98 30.27 -23.24 3.73
N ALA A 99 29.57 -23.64 4.80
CA ALA A 99 29.93 -24.84 5.56
C ALA A 99 29.71 -26.11 4.73
N MET A 100 30.52 -27.16 4.96
CA MET A 100 30.49 -28.38 4.16
C MET A 100 29.15 -29.14 4.28
N GLU A 101 28.53 -29.13 5.47
CA GLU A 101 27.24 -29.77 5.71
C GLU A 101 26.10 -29.05 4.97
N GLU A 102 26.15 -27.71 4.92
CA GLU A 102 25.20 -26.86 4.19
C GLU A 102 25.38 -27.01 2.67
N TYR A 103 26.63 -27.14 2.21
CA TYR A 103 26.93 -27.43 0.81
C TYR A 103 26.44 -28.79 0.35
N ALA A 104 26.56 -29.81 1.19
CA ALA A 104 26.05 -31.14 0.87
C ALA A 104 24.52 -31.13 0.66
N ALA A 105 23.76 -30.45 1.53
CA ALA A 105 22.31 -30.31 1.39
C ALA A 105 21.92 -29.49 0.14
N TYR A 106 22.68 -28.43 -0.17
CA TYR A 106 22.42 -27.59 -1.33
C TYR A 106 22.79 -28.25 -2.66
N ARG A 107 23.86 -29.06 -2.70
CA ARG A 107 24.31 -29.77 -3.90
C ARG A 107 23.27 -30.77 -4.40
N ASP A 108 22.64 -31.52 -3.50
CA ASP A 108 21.60 -32.48 -3.85
C ASP A 108 20.37 -31.78 -4.48
N TYR A 109 20.08 -30.54 -4.07
CA TYR A 109 19.08 -29.68 -4.72
C TYR A 109 19.52 -29.24 -6.12
N LEU A 110 20.76 -28.75 -6.27
CA LEU A 110 21.29 -28.31 -7.57
C LEU A 110 21.23 -29.43 -8.59
N ASP A 111 21.50 -30.68 -8.22
CA ASP A 111 21.41 -31.80 -9.14
C ASP A 111 19.99 -32.10 -9.63
N VAL A 112 18.97 -31.87 -8.80
CA VAL A 112 17.55 -32.02 -9.16
C VAL A 112 17.04 -30.82 -9.98
N ALA A 113 17.54 -29.61 -9.71
CA ALA A 113 17.20 -28.38 -10.41
C ALA A 113 17.92 -28.22 -11.76
N GLY A 114 18.83 -29.13 -12.13
CA GLY A 114 19.57 -29.08 -13.39
C GLY A 114 20.90 -28.31 -13.32
N GLY A 115 21.38 -28.02 -12.11
CA GLY A 115 22.57 -27.29 -11.70
C GLY A 115 22.60 -25.86 -12.16
N GLU A 116 22.75 -24.97 -11.20
CA GLU A 116 22.61 -23.55 -11.43
C GLU A 116 23.90 -22.82 -11.05
N GLN A 117 24.51 -22.17 -12.02
CA GLN A 117 25.45 -21.09 -11.76
C GLN A 117 24.65 -19.82 -11.50
N VAL A 118 25.03 -19.07 -10.48
CA VAL A 118 24.29 -17.88 -10.05
C VAL A 118 25.26 -16.70 -9.88
N LEU A 119 24.88 -15.55 -10.44
CA LEU A 119 25.36 -14.25 -9.97
C LEU A 119 24.29 -13.63 -9.08
N ALA A 120 24.71 -13.20 -7.90
CA ALA A 120 23.82 -12.72 -6.86
C ALA A 120 24.26 -11.35 -6.33
N VAL A 121 23.29 -10.47 -6.09
CA VAL A 121 23.52 -9.23 -5.35
C VAL A 121 22.36 -8.97 -4.40
N ASP A 122 22.70 -8.60 -3.17
CA ASP A 122 21.75 -8.18 -2.14
C ASP A 122 21.91 -6.68 -1.92
N MET A 123 20.80 -5.98 -1.77
CA MET A 123 20.77 -4.54 -1.52
C MET A 123 19.85 -4.27 -0.35
N ARG A 124 20.41 -3.62 0.66
CA ARG A 124 19.71 -3.18 1.87
C ARG A 124 19.45 -1.68 1.77
N PHE A 125 18.28 -1.25 2.24
CA PHE A 125 17.82 0.14 2.20
C PHE A 125 17.59 0.67 3.62
N ALA A 126 17.66 2.00 3.78
CA ALA A 126 17.50 2.65 5.10
C ALA A 126 16.13 2.37 5.75
N SER A 127 15.13 2.11 4.91
CA SER A 127 13.77 1.73 5.28
C SER A 127 13.63 0.28 5.78
N GLN A 128 14.74 -0.47 5.90
CA GLN A 128 14.79 -1.90 6.22
C GLN A 128 14.21 -2.83 5.14
N PHE A 129 13.93 -2.31 3.94
CA PHE A 129 13.69 -3.15 2.78
C PHE A 129 14.96 -3.87 2.35
N GLU A 130 14.78 -5.07 1.83
CA GLU A 130 15.82 -5.85 1.18
C GLU A 130 15.38 -6.20 -0.25
N ALA A 131 16.26 -5.95 -1.21
CA ALA A 131 16.08 -6.41 -2.58
C ALA A 131 17.24 -7.33 -2.97
N ARG A 132 16.89 -8.48 -3.54
CA ARG A 132 17.84 -9.49 -4.00
C ARG A 132 17.63 -9.74 -5.48
N PHE A 133 18.71 -9.67 -6.25
CA PHE A 133 18.73 -10.06 -7.64
C PHE A 133 19.54 -11.33 -7.81
N ARG A 134 19.02 -12.26 -8.59
CA ARG A 134 19.68 -13.51 -8.97
C ARG A 134 19.65 -13.64 -10.49
N VAL A 135 20.78 -13.95 -11.09
CA VAL A 135 20.89 -14.26 -12.51
C VAL A 135 21.44 -15.68 -12.61
N SER A 136 20.66 -16.58 -13.20
CA SER A 136 20.94 -18.02 -13.18
C SER A 136 21.21 -18.56 -14.57
N ARG A 137 22.19 -19.45 -14.68
CA ARG A 137 22.48 -20.29 -15.84
C ARG A 137 22.35 -21.74 -15.42
N ASP A 138 21.65 -22.55 -16.22
CA ASP A 138 21.63 -24.00 -16.04
C ASP A 138 22.94 -24.66 -16.53
N LYS A 139 23.12 -25.96 -16.25
CA LYS A 139 24.32 -26.75 -16.63
C LYS A 139 24.62 -26.77 -18.14
N SER A 140 23.68 -26.39 -19.01
CA SER A 140 23.92 -26.37 -20.47
C SER A 140 24.74 -25.16 -20.92
N LEU A 141 24.84 -24.13 -20.08
CA LEU A 141 25.59 -22.90 -20.35
C LEU A 141 26.91 -22.86 -19.57
N PRO A 142 27.93 -22.14 -20.06
CA PRO A 142 29.19 -21.99 -19.36
C PRO A 142 29.04 -21.12 -18.09
N ASP A 143 29.94 -21.34 -17.13
CA ASP A 143 30.04 -20.56 -15.90
C ASP A 143 30.15 -19.04 -16.18
N PHE A 144 29.65 -18.24 -15.24
CA PHE A 144 29.78 -16.78 -15.32
C PHE A 144 31.25 -16.36 -15.25
N THR A 145 31.62 -15.44 -16.13
CA THR A 145 32.96 -14.88 -16.22
C THR A 145 33.13 -13.66 -15.31
N ALA A 146 34.38 -13.22 -15.12
CA ALA A 146 34.67 -11.95 -14.46
C ALA A 146 34.06 -10.75 -15.21
N SER A 147 33.90 -10.85 -16.53
CA SER A 147 33.24 -9.82 -17.34
C SER A 147 31.75 -9.73 -17.01
N ASP A 148 31.06 -10.87 -16.91
CA ASP A 148 29.64 -10.93 -16.53
C ASP A 148 29.41 -10.33 -15.13
N ARG A 149 30.29 -10.69 -14.19
CA ARG A 149 30.29 -10.14 -12.83
C ARG A 149 30.45 -8.61 -12.84
N ASN A 150 31.40 -8.09 -13.61
CA ASN A 150 31.66 -6.65 -13.70
C ASN A 150 30.51 -5.91 -14.40
N ALA A 151 29.90 -6.53 -15.41
CA ALA A 151 28.74 -5.99 -16.11
C ALA A 151 27.53 -5.87 -15.16
N LEU A 152 27.22 -6.91 -14.39
CA LEU A 152 26.18 -6.85 -13.37
C LEU A 152 26.53 -5.84 -12.27
N GLN A 153 27.81 -5.75 -11.86
CA GLN A 153 28.25 -4.80 -10.84
C GLN A 153 28.05 -3.34 -11.29
N ALA A 154 28.24 -3.04 -12.57
CA ALA A 154 27.97 -1.72 -13.15
C ALA A 154 26.47 -1.37 -13.17
N LEU A 155 25.59 -2.37 -13.17
CA LEU A 155 24.14 -2.19 -13.11
C LEU A 155 23.63 -1.91 -11.68
N VAL A 156 24.35 -2.34 -10.63
CA VAL A 156 23.94 -2.22 -9.22
C VAL A 156 23.50 -0.80 -8.82
N PRO A 157 24.22 0.29 -9.16
CA PRO A 157 23.77 1.65 -8.83
C PRO A 157 22.40 1.98 -9.41
N HIS A 158 22.10 1.50 -10.62
CA HIS A 158 20.82 1.71 -11.28
C HIS A 158 19.69 0.90 -10.63
N LEU A 159 19.97 -0.36 -10.25
CA LEU A 159 19.04 -1.20 -9.51
C LEU A 159 18.65 -0.56 -8.17
N ARG A 160 19.62 0.02 -7.44
CA ARG A 160 19.34 0.75 -6.19
C ARG A 160 18.38 1.90 -6.40
N ILE A 161 18.59 2.69 -7.45
CA ILE A 161 17.69 3.80 -7.78
C ILE A 161 16.30 3.28 -8.12
N ALA A 162 16.21 2.28 -8.99
CA ALA A 162 14.93 1.72 -9.43
C ALA A 162 14.13 1.13 -8.27
N VAL A 163 14.76 0.34 -7.39
CA VAL A 163 14.10 -0.26 -6.23
C VAL A 163 13.68 0.83 -5.23
N GLY A 164 14.53 1.83 -4.98
CA GLY A 164 14.17 2.95 -4.10
C GLY A 164 13.03 3.81 -4.66
N LEU A 165 12.90 3.93 -6.00
CA LEU A 165 11.74 4.56 -6.63
C LEU A 165 10.50 3.68 -6.48
N PHE A 166 10.60 2.40 -6.78
CA PHE A 166 9.49 1.44 -6.61
C PHE A 166 8.97 1.42 -5.18
N GLU A 167 9.85 1.42 -4.17
CA GLU A 167 9.47 1.50 -2.76
C GLU A 167 8.65 2.76 -2.47
N LYS A 168 9.13 3.93 -2.90
CA LYS A 168 8.42 5.20 -2.72
C LYS A 168 7.06 5.21 -3.42
N LEU A 169 6.97 4.60 -4.60
CA LEU A 169 5.73 4.44 -5.35
C LEU A 169 4.75 3.50 -4.64
N GLN A 170 5.24 2.38 -4.09
CA GLN A 170 4.41 1.41 -3.36
C GLN A 170 3.93 1.96 -2.01
N LEU A 171 4.78 2.66 -1.26
CA LEU A 171 4.37 3.34 -0.01
C LEU A 171 3.30 4.39 -0.28
N ALA A 172 3.45 5.16 -1.37
CA ALA A 172 2.44 6.12 -1.77
C ALA A 172 1.13 5.45 -2.22
N GLY A 173 1.19 4.33 -2.94
CA GLY A 173 0.01 3.54 -3.32
C GLY A 173 -0.70 2.89 -2.12
N ALA A 174 0.06 2.39 -1.15
CA ALA A 174 -0.47 1.78 0.08
C ALA A 174 -1.12 2.82 1.00
N GLU A 175 -0.57 4.04 1.11
CA GLU A 175 -1.25 5.13 1.78
C GLU A 175 -2.59 5.43 1.10
N HIS A 176 -2.63 5.56 -0.23
CA HIS A 176 -3.89 5.79 -0.97
C HIS A 176 -4.90 4.65 -0.76
N GLY A 177 -4.50 3.37 -0.85
CA GLY A 177 -5.41 2.22 -0.67
C GLY A 177 -5.93 2.05 0.77
N VAL A 178 -5.12 2.40 1.77
CA VAL A 178 -5.56 2.43 3.19
C VAL A 178 -6.48 3.63 3.44
N PHE A 179 -6.23 4.80 2.83
CA PHE A 179 -7.15 5.94 2.88
C PHE A 179 -8.48 5.66 2.15
N GLU A 180 -8.46 4.99 1.01
CA GLU A 180 -9.66 4.56 0.27
C GLU A 180 -10.49 3.55 1.08
N SER A 181 -9.85 2.48 1.58
CA SER A 181 -10.54 1.45 2.38
C SER A 181 -11.08 1.98 3.71
N ALA A 182 -10.35 2.89 4.37
CA ALA A 182 -10.80 3.51 5.62
C ALA A 182 -11.97 4.49 5.40
N THR A 183 -11.97 5.26 4.31
CA THR A 183 -13.07 6.19 3.99
C THR A 183 -14.33 5.47 3.55
N GLU A 184 -14.20 4.36 2.80
CA GLU A 184 -15.33 3.50 2.45
C GLU A 184 -15.96 2.83 3.68
N GLY A 185 -15.13 2.32 4.61
CA GLY A 185 -15.61 1.77 5.88
C GLY A 185 -16.32 2.79 6.79
N LEU A 186 -16.05 4.08 6.59
CA LEU A 186 -16.68 5.20 7.32
C LEU A 186 -17.89 5.81 6.60
N GLY A 187 -18.20 5.38 5.38
CA GLY A 187 -19.30 5.95 4.58
C GLY A 187 -19.03 7.37 4.07
N LEU A 188 -17.75 7.75 3.90
CA LEU A 188 -17.36 9.09 3.45
C LEU A 188 -16.91 9.06 1.99
N ALA A 189 -17.49 9.94 1.16
CA ALA A 189 -17.00 10.18 -0.19
C ALA A 189 -15.77 11.08 -0.15
N LEU A 190 -14.64 10.64 -0.71
CA LEU A 190 -13.40 11.41 -0.80
C LEU A 190 -13.10 11.81 -2.24
N LEU A 191 -12.86 13.10 -2.46
CA LEU A 191 -12.33 13.67 -3.69
C LEU A 191 -11.02 14.39 -3.39
N VAL A 192 -9.98 14.13 -4.18
CA VAL A 192 -8.72 14.87 -4.14
C VAL A 192 -8.63 15.75 -5.38
N LEU A 193 -8.37 17.05 -5.19
CA LEU A 193 -8.28 18.03 -6.26
C LEU A 193 -6.85 18.59 -6.40
N ASP A 194 -6.43 18.88 -7.63
CA ASP A 194 -5.22 19.66 -7.91
C ASP A 194 -5.45 21.17 -7.74
N ARG A 195 -4.39 21.97 -7.90
CA ARG A 195 -4.46 23.46 -7.82
C ARG A 195 -5.36 24.09 -8.89
N ASN A 196 -5.68 23.37 -9.96
CA ASN A 196 -6.53 23.82 -11.05
C ASN A 196 -7.96 23.27 -10.93
N ASN A 197 -8.36 22.73 -9.77
CA ASN A 197 -9.67 22.15 -9.51
C ASN A 197 -9.97 20.87 -10.33
N ARG A 198 -8.94 20.16 -10.78
CA ARG A 198 -9.07 18.85 -11.43
C ARG A 198 -9.13 17.73 -10.40
N ILE A 199 -9.99 16.76 -10.61
CA ILE A 199 -10.10 15.57 -9.75
C ILE A 199 -8.94 14.64 -10.07
N VAL A 200 -8.02 14.44 -9.12
CA VAL A 200 -6.83 13.59 -9.28
C VAL A 200 -7.00 12.20 -8.66
N SER A 201 -7.92 12.05 -7.71
CA SER A 201 -8.29 10.78 -7.07
C SER A 201 -9.69 10.88 -6.44
N SER A 202 -10.42 9.77 -6.44
CA SER A 202 -11.74 9.61 -5.83
C SER A 202 -11.92 8.17 -5.35
N ASN A 203 -12.61 7.98 -4.23
CA ASN A 203 -13.05 6.64 -3.81
C ASN A 203 -14.39 6.24 -4.46
N ALA A 204 -14.81 4.98 -4.31
CA ALA A 204 -16.00 4.46 -5.01
C ALA A 204 -17.28 5.24 -4.66
N LEU A 205 -17.43 5.69 -3.42
CA LEU A 205 -18.59 6.49 -2.99
C LEU A 205 -18.59 7.89 -3.62
N ALA A 206 -17.42 8.51 -3.77
CA ALA A 206 -17.29 9.79 -4.46
C ALA A 206 -17.62 9.69 -5.95
N GLU A 207 -17.17 8.64 -6.65
CA GLU A 207 -17.55 8.39 -8.05
C GLU A 207 -19.07 8.26 -8.18
N ARG A 208 -19.72 7.52 -7.28
CA ARG A 208 -21.19 7.43 -7.26
C ARG A 208 -21.86 8.78 -7.08
N PHE A 209 -21.36 9.64 -6.18
CA PHE A 209 -21.94 10.99 -5.99
C PHE A 209 -21.79 11.87 -7.24
N LEU A 210 -20.65 11.74 -7.95
CA LEU A 210 -20.42 12.45 -9.21
C LEU A 210 -21.36 11.97 -10.32
N ASP A 211 -21.59 10.65 -10.40
CA ASP A 211 -22.44 10.02 -11.42
C ASP A 211 -23.95 10.26 -11.17
N GLU A 212 -24.38 10.15 -9.91
CA GLU A 212 -25.77 10.35 -9.49
C GLU A 212 -26.15 11.84 -9.42
N GLY A 213 -25.17 12.75 -9.52
CA GLY A 213 -25.38 14.20 -9.52
C GLY A 213 -25.85 14.72 -8.17
N GLU A 214 -25.25 14.25 -7.08
CA GLU A 214 -25.62 14.56 -5.70
C GLU A 214 -25.13 15.96 -5.28
N GLY A 215 -25.46 17.02 -6.04
CA GLY A 215 -24.99 18.40 -5.81
C GLY A 215 -23.50 18.65 -6.13
N VAL A 216 -22.78 17.60 -6.48
CA VAL A 216 -21.44 17.61 -7.08
C VAL A 216 -21.48 16.86 -8.40
N ARG A 217 -20.73 17.34 -9.40
CA ARG A 217 -20.70 16.72 -10.72
C ARG A 217 -19.35 16.90 -11.39
N ARG A 218 -19.01 15.97 -12.28
CA ARG A 218 -17.81 16.04 -13.10
C ARG A 218 -18.09 16.88 -14.36
N ALA A 219 -17.28 17.91 -14.59
CA ALA A 219 -17.31 18.75 -15.79
C ALA A 219 -15.96 18.60 -16.53
N GLY A 220 -15.87 17.60 -17.42
CA GLY A 220 -14.59 17.18 -17.98
C GLY A 220 -13.72 16.51 -16.92
N ASP A 221 -12.56 17.07 -16.62
CA ASP A 221 -11.65 16.64 -15.56
C ASP A 221 -11.82 17.44 -14.25
N THR A 222 -12.69 18.46 -14.23
CA THR A 222 -12.87 19.36 -13.09
C THR A 222 -14.10 19.04 -12.25
N LEU A 223 -14.02 19.39 -10.96
CA LEU A 223 -15.17 19.34 -10.05
C LEU A 223 -16.07 20.57 -10.25
N ALA A 224 -17.36 20.34 -10.44
CA ALA A 224 -18.37 21.38 -10.53
C ALA A 224 -19.47 21.19 -9.48
N PHE A 225 -20.05 22.32 -9.08
CA PHE A 225 -21.17 22.40 -8.14
C PHE A 225 -22.31 23.14 -8.82
N ASP A 226 -23.54 22.82 -8.45
CA ASP A 226 -24.72 23.53 -8.96
C ASP A 226 -24.87 24.92 -8.30
N ASN A 227 -24.37 25.05 -7.07
CA ASN A 227 -24.43 26.29 -6.28
C ASN A 227 -23.12 27.07 -6.32
N ALA A 228 -23.23 28.40 -6.32
CA ALA A 228 -22.08 29.31 -6.41
C ALA A 228 -21.22 29.35 -5.13
N GLU A 229 -21.82 29.10 -3.96
CA GLU A 229 -21.14 29.17 -2.67
C GLU A 229 -20.07 28.07 -2.48
N PRO A 230 -20.38 26.76 -2.63
CA PRO A 230 -19.37 25.70 -2.63
C PRO A 230 -18.21 25.96 -3.60
N ARG A 231 -18.53 26.41 -4.81
CA ARG A 231 -17.54 26.73 -5.85
C ARG A 231 -16.56 27.80 -5.39
N LYS A 232 -17.05 28.86 -4.75
CA LYS A 232 -16.21 29.95 -4.23
C LYS A 232 -15.31 29.46 -3.10
N ILE A 233 -15.84 28.68 -2.16
CA ILE A 233 -15.09 28.14 -1.03
C ILE A 233 -13.92 27.27 -1.50
N ILE A 234 -14.16 26.37 -2.47
CA ILE A 234 -13.11 25.53 -3.04
C ILE A 234 -12.05 26.37 -3.75
N ALA A 235 -12.46 27.37 -4.55
CA ALA A 235 -11.53 28.25 -5.24
C ALA A 235 -10.63 29.03 -4.25
N ASP A 236 -11.21 29.56 -3.17
CA ASP A 236 -10.48 30.29 -2.12
C ASP A 236 -9.47 29.38 -1.40
N LEU A 237 -9.84 28.11 -1.13
CA LEU A 237 -8.95 27.13 -0.50
C LEU A 237 -7.78 26.72 -1.42
N LEU A 238 -8.04 26.54 -2.71
CA LEU A 238 -7.01 26.24 -3.70
C LEU A 238 -6.04 27.41 -3.92
N ALA A 239 -6.53 28.65 -3.80
CA ALA A 239 -5.72 29.86 -3.94
C ALA A 239 -4.85 30.18 -2.71
N SER A 240 -5.14 29.60 -1.53
CA SER A 240 -4.55 29.99 -0.26
C SER A 240 -3.69 28.88 0.39
N PRO A 241 -2.42 28.72 -0.01
CA PRO A 241 -1.54 27.63 0.46
C PRO A 241 -1.16 27.69 1.95
N GLN A 242 -1.52 28.74 2.69
CA GLN A 242 -1.29 28.86 4.14
C GLN A 242 -2.42 28.27 5.01
N ALA A 243 -3.52 27.80 4.42
CA ALA A 243 -4.66 27.22 5.16
C ALA A 243 -4.45 25.76 5.65
N GLN A 244 -3.21 25.24 5.63
CA GLN A 244 -2.85 23.82 5.77
C GLN A 244 -3.32 23.11 7.06
N ALA A 245 -3.71 23.87 8.09
CA ALA A 245 -4.13 23.32 9.38
C ALA A 245 -5.64 23.40 9.66
N LYS A 246 -6.43 24.14 8.85
CA LYS A 246 -7.84 24.39 9.16
C LYS A 246 -8.76 23.61 8.21
N VAL A 247 -9.58 22.73 8.79
CA VAL A 247 -10.70 22.11 8.09
C VAL A 247 -11.79 23.17 7.90
N THR A 248 -12.20 23.38 6.65
CA THR A 248 -13.33 24.25 6.31
C THR A 248 -14.54 23.39 6.03
N ARG A 249 -15.60 23.59 6.82
CA ARG A 249 -16.87 22.89 6.66
C ARG A 249 -17.90 23.80 6.03
N PHE A 250 -18.63 23.28 5.06
CA PHE A 250 -19.71 24.00 4.38
C PHE A 250 -20.78 23.02 3.91
N ARG A 251 -21.94 23.55 3.51
CA ARG A 251 -23.08 22.77 3.03
C ARG A 251 -23.13 22.83 1.51
N ILE A 252 -23.48 21.72 0.88
CA ILE A 252 -23.83 21.66 -0.54
C ILE A 252 -25.32 21.35 -0.58
N GLU A 253 -26.11 22.35 -0.93
CA GLU A 253 -27.56 22.19 -1.04
C GLU A 253 -27.89 21.26 -2.20
N ARG A 254 -28.84 20.34 -1.95
CA ARG A 254 -29.39 19.44 -2.97
C ARG A 254 -30.90 19.59 -2.96
N ALA A 255 -31.45 19.98 -4.09
CA ALA A 255 -32.91 20.05 -4.26
C ALA A 255 -33.52 18.68 -3.94
N ASP A 256 -34.41 18.65 -2.95
CA ASP A 256 -35.23 17.50 -2.55
C ASP A 256 -34.52 16.31 -1.86
N ARG A 257 -33.22 16.40 -1.53
CA ARG A 257 -32.45 15.29 -0.90
C ARG A 257 -31.70 15.65 0.39
N GLY A 258 -31.90 16.86 0.89
CA GLY A 258 -31.20 17.39 2.06
C GLY A 258 -29.72 17.72 1.79
N ASP A 259 -29.13 18.60 2.58
CA ASP A 259 -27.80 19.15 2.25
C ASP A 259 -26.66 18.18 2.55
N LEU A 260 -25.74 17.99 1.60
CA LEU A 260 -24.47 17.33 1.87
C LEU A 260 -23.62 18.19 2.80
N ILE A 261 -22.94 17.55 3.74
CA ILE A 261 -21.91 18.19 4.53
C ILE A 261 -20.57 17.94 3.87
N ALA A 262 -19.91 19.03 3.49
CA ALA A 262 -18.57 19.02 2.92
C ALA A 262 -17.53 19.45 3.96
N SER A 263 -16.47 18.66 4.12
CA SER A 263 -15.28 19.03 4.87
C SER A 263 -14.09 19.09 3.92
N ALA A 264 -13.54 20.29 3.71
CA ALA A 264 -12.40 20.50 2.85
C ALA A 264 -11.14 20.81 3.66
N ARG A 265 -10.01 20.22 3.27
CA ARG A 265 -8.71 20.45 3.88
C ARG A 265 -7.65 20.66 2.80
N ALA A 266 -6.99 21.81 2.83
CA ALA A 266 -5.84 22.08 1.98
C ALA A 266 -4.68 21.16 2.38
N MET A 267 -4.00 20.62 1.39
CA MET A 267 -2.92 19.65 1.54
C MET A 267 -1.83 19.94 0.52
N ASN A 268 -0.60 19.54 0.83
CA ASN A 268 0.49 19.49 -0.14
C ASN A 268 0.89 18.03 -0.25
N LEU A 269 0.20 17.25 -1.07
CA LEU A 269 0.71 15.94 -1.46
C LEU A 269 1.75 16.14 -2.56
N PRO A 270 2.95 15.52 -2.44
CA PRO A 270 3.82 15.35 -3.59
C PRO A 270 3.04 14.65 -4.71
N ALA A 271 3.17 15.12 -5.95
CA ALA A 271 2.52 14.51 -7.10
C ALA A 271 3.12 13.11 -7.30
N ILE A 272 2.36 12.06 -6.95
CA ILE A 272 2.85 10.69 -7.15
C ILE A 272 2.20 10.08 -8.39
N HIS A 273 0.91 10.29 -8.67
CA HIS A 273 0.34 10.10 -10.01
C HIS A 273 -0.85 11.07 -10.21
N SER A 274 -1.10 11.53 -11.44
CA SER A 274 -2.20 12.44 -11.86
C SER A 274 -2.09 13.94 -11.55
N GLY A 275 -1.10 14.38 -10.78
CA GLY A 275 -0.87 15.80 -10.47
C GLY A 275 -0.68 16.05 -8.97
N THR A 276 -0.29 17.26 -8.62
CA THR A 276 -0.06 17.67 -7.23
C THR A 276 -1.41 17.87 -6.53
N GLY A 277 -1.80 16.92 -5.67
CA GLY A 277 -3.00 17.05 -4.83
C GLY A 277 -2.88 18.25 -3.90
N ALA A 278 -3.80 19.19 -4.02
CA ALA A 278 -3.83 20.47 -3.31
C ALA A 278 -4.96 20.55 -2.27
N LEU A 279 -6.02 19.76 -2.43
CA LEU A 279 -7.20 19.79 -1.57
C LEU A 279 -7.85 18.42 -1.46
N ALA A 280 -8.12 17.96 -0.23
CA ALA A 280 -9.01 16.83 0.03
C ALA A 280 -10.39 17.36 0.40
N LEU A 281 -11.42 16.80 -0.22
CA LEU A 281 -12.82 17.10 -0.01
C LEU A 281 -13.54 15.83 0.42
N PHE A 282 -14.03 15.83 1.66
CA PHE A 282 -14.86 14.77 2.21
C PHE A 282 -16.33 15.18 2.13
N LEU A 283 -17.19 14.31 1.61
CA LEU A 283 -18.62 14.51 1.47
C LEU A 283 -19.37 13.43 2.27
N ALA A 284 -20.37 13.87 3.05
CA ALA A 284 -21.23 12.99 3.84
C ALA A 284 -22.71 13.37 3.69
N LEU A 285 -23.58 12.36 3.63
CA LEU A 285 -25.02 12.54 3.61
C LEU A 285 -25.55 12.94 5.00
N PRO A 286 -26.49 13.90 5.09
CA PRO A 286 -27.11 14.26 6.36
C PRO A 286 -27.92 13.07 6.89
N GLY A 287 -27.56 12.58 8.07
CA GLY A 287 -28.16 11.38 8.68
C GLY A 287 -27.37 10.08 8.47
N GLU A 288 -26.33 10.10 7.63
CA GLU A 288 -25.28 9.07 7.57
C GLU A 288 -24.02 9.53 8.33
N GLU A 289 -24.20 10.25 9.44
CA GLU A 289 -23.17 10.27 10.48
C GLU A 289 -23.02 8.82 10.96
N THR A 290 -21.93 8.19 10.57
CA THR A 290 -21.57 6.78 10.73
C THR A 290 -22.30 6.17 11.92
N GLN A 291 -23.36 5.39 11.68
CA GLN A 291 -23.91 4.55 12.73
C GLN A 291 -22.77 3.63 13.17
N LEU A 292 -22.16 3.91 14.32
CA LEU A 292 -21.10 3.10 14.91
C LEU A 292 -21.53 1.64 14.86
N GLN A 293 -20.93 0.86 13.96
CA GLN A 293 -21.35 -0.52 13.80
C GLN A 293 -20.88 -1.32 15.01
N PRO A 294 -21.74 -2.15 15.63
CA PRO A 294 -21.33 -2.97 16.77
C PRO A 294 -20.12 -3.85 16.47
N GLN A 295 -19.93 -4.31 15.23
CA GLN A 295 -18.74 -5.07 14.81
C GLN A 295 -17.45 -4.25 14.98
N THR A 296 -17.44 -3.01 14.51
CA THR A 296 -16.28 -2.11 14.58
C THR A 296 -15.90 -1.79 16.04
N VAL A 297 -16.89 -1.49 16.88
CA VAL A 297 -16.67 -1.23 18.32
C VAL A 297 -16.14 -2.49 19.03
N ARG A 298 -16.59 -3.67 18.60
CA ARG A 298 -16.11 -4.95 19.13
C ARG A 298 -14.61 -5.13 18.93
N GLU A 299 -14.15 -4.88 17.70
CA GLU A 299 -12.76 -5.08 17.29
C GLU A 299 -11.82 -4.06 17.92
N LEU A 300 -12.22 -2.79 17.97
CA LEU A 300 -11.40 -1.71 18.51
C LEU A 300 -11.18 -1.78 20.03
N PHE A 301 -12.19 -2.27 20.77
CA PHE A 301 -12.16 -2.26 22.24
C PHE A 301 -12.18 -3.67 22.86
N GLY A 302 -12.05 -4.73 22.06
CA GLY A 302 -12.07 -6.12 22.54
C GLY A 302 -13.38 -6.49 23.27
N LEU A 303 -14.50 -5.90 22.86
CA LEU A 303 -15.79 -6.15 23.48
C LEU A 303 -16.37 -7.49 23.00
N THR A 304 -17.34 -8.02 23.73
CA THR A 304 -18.23 -9.05 23.17
C THR A 304 -19.28 -8.40 22.27
N MET A 305 -19.93 -9.18 21.40
CA MET A 305 -20.97 -8.63 20.52
C MET A 305 -22.15 -8.03 21.31
N ALA A 306 -22.49 -8.61 22.46
CA ALA A 306 -23.54 -8.07 23.32
C ALA A 306 -23.13 -6.72 23.94
N GLU A 307 -21.90 -6.63 24.43
CA GLU A 307 -21.32 -5.39 24.95
C GLU A 307 -21.25 -4.29 23.88
N ALA A 308 -20.83 -4.63 22.66
CA ALA A 308 -20.74 -3.68 21.57
C ALA A 308 -22.12 -3.15 21.14
N ARG A 309 -23.14 -4.02 21.08
CA ARG A 309 -24.54 -3.60 20.82
C ARG A 309 -25.05 -2.64 21.89
N LEU A 310 -24.76 -2.91 23.17
CA LEU A 310 -25.11 -2.00 24.26
C LEU A 310 -24.39 -0.66 24.14
N ALA A 311 -23.08 -0.67 23.89
CA ALA A 311 -22.27 0.53 23.73
C ALA A 311 -22.79 1.44 22.60
N VAL A 312 -23.08 0.87 21.42
CA VAL A 312 -23.66 1.58 20.27
C VAL A 312 -25.06 2.10 20.55
N THR A 313 -25.88 1.35 21.29
CA THR A 313 -27.23 1.81 21.63
C THR A 313 -27.18 3.04 22.56
N LEU A 314 -26.18 3.13 23.44
CA LEU A 314 -26.00 4.25 24.36
C LEU A 314 -25.50 5.53 23.67
N THR A 315 -24.88 5.46 22.47
CA THR A 315 -24.47 6.67 21.72
C THR A 315 -25.66 7.41 21.11
N GLN A 316 -26.84 6.79 21.05
CA GLN A 316 -28.09 7.39 20.59
C GLN A 316 -28.74 8.31 21.64
N GLY A 317 -28.04 8.62 22.75
CA GLY A 317 -28.55 9.48 23.82
C GLY A 317 -29.53 8.80 24.79
N LEU A 318 -29.72 7.48 24.67
CA LEU A 318 -30.64 6.70 25.52
C LEU A 318 -30.06 6.50 26.93
N SER A 319 -30.93 6.48 27.94
CA SER A 319 -30.60 6.00 29.28
C SER A 319 -30.33 4.50 29.27
N LEU A 320 -29.64 4.00 30.31
CA LEU A 320 -29.35 2.56 30.43
C LEU A 320 -30.64 1.71 30.50
N VAL A 321 -31.72 2.24 31.07
CA VAL A 321 -33.01 1.56 31.16
C VAL A 321 -33.65 1.46 29.77
N GLU A 322 -33.65 2.54 29.00
CA GLU A 322 -34.19 2.57 27.63
C GLU A 322 -33.36 1.69 26.69
N ALA A 323 -32.03 1.72 26.82
CA ALA A 323 -31.14 0.85 26.05
C ALA A 323 -31.37 -0.64 26.38
N ALA A 324 -31.59 -0.98 27.65
CA ALA A 324 -31.91 -2.34 28.06
C ALA A 324 -33.25 -2.83 27.47
N GLN A 325 -34.28 -1.98 27.51
CA GLN A 325 -35.58 -2.26 26.90
C GLN A 325 -35.46 -2.46 25.38
N LYS A 326 -34.73 -1.56 24.70
CA LYS A 326 -34.50 -1.63 23.25
C LYS A 326 -33.78 -2.89 22.81
N LEU A 327 -32.87 -3.40 23.64
CA LEU A 327 -32.10 -4.62 23.37
C LEU A 327 -32.77 -5.91 23.88
N GLY A 328 -33.93 -5.81 24.52
CA GLY A 328 -34.64 -6.97 25.07
C GLY A 328 -33.90 -7.65 26.23
N ILE A 329 -33.08 -6.91 26.98
CA ILE A 329 -32.31 -7.43 28.12
C ILE A 329 -32.77 -6.81 29.44
N THR A 330 -32.51 -7.51 30.56
CA THR A 330 -32.84 -6.96 31.88
C THR A 330 -31.91 -5.79 32.24
N HIS A 331 -32.41 -4.87 33.05
CA HIS A 331 -31.59 -3.75 33.54
C HIS A 331 -30.34 -4.22 34.31
N ASN A 332 -30.43 -5.33 35.06
CA ASN A 332 -29.26 -5.92 35.73
C ASN A 332 -28.22 -6.45 34.73
N THR A 333 -28.67 -7.09 33.64
CA THR A 333 -27.79 -7.54 32.56
C THR A 333 -27.07 -6.35 31.89
N ALA A 334 -27.81 -5.28 31.58
CA ALA A 334 -27.24 -4.06 31.01
C ALA A 334 -26.22 -3.41 31.94
N LYS A 335 -26.48 -3.38 33.26
CA LYS A 335 -25.55 -2.87 34.27
C LYS A 335 -24.25 -3.68 34.35
N THR A 336 -24.34 -5.00 34.27
CA THR A 336 -23.17 -5.88 34.26
C THR A 336 -22.34 -5.70 33.00
N GLN A 337 -22.98 -5.65 31.82
CA GLN A 337 -22.31 -5.38 30.55
C GLN A 337 -21.67 -3.99 30.53
N LEU A 338 -22.34 -2.95 31.04
CA LEU A 338 -21.80 -1.59 31.12
C LEU A 338 -20.52 -1.52 31.98
N ARG A 339 -20.45 -2.27 33.08
CA ARG A 339 -19.23 -2.38 33.90
C ARG A 339 -18.08 -3.03 33.15
N ALA A 340 -18.36 -4.10 32.39
CA ALA A 340 -17.36 -4.75 31.55
C ALA A 340 -16.88 -3.82 30.43
N ILE A 341 -17.79 -3.07 29.80
CA ILE A 341 -17.47 -2.05 28.79
C ILE A 341 -16.55 -0.98 29.39
N PHE A 342 -16.84 -0.45 30.58
CA PHE A 342 -15.98 0.53 31.27
C PHE A 342 -14.58 -0.02 31.56
N ALA A 343 -14.48 -1.28 32.00
CA ALA A 343 -13.19 -1.91 32.24
C ALA A 343 -12.35 -2.05 30.96
N LYS A 344 -12.98 -2.36 29.82
CA LYS A 344 -12.31 -2.57 28.53
C LYS A 344 -12.02 -1.29 27.74
N THR A 345 -12.86 -0.26 27.90
CA THR A 345 -12.75 1.02 27.19
C THR A 345 -12.03 2.11 27.98
N GLY A 346 -11.78 1.89 29.28
CA GLY A 346 -11.20 2.90 30.18
C GLY A 346 -12.16 4.02 30.59
N ALA A 347 -13.42 3.97 30.15
CA ALA A 347 -14.43 4.96 30.53
C ALA A 347 -14.86 4.78 32.00
N ARG A 348 -15.11 5.90 32.69
CA ARG A 348 -15.60 5.91 34.08
C ARG A 348 -17.08 6.31 34.21
N ARG A 349 -17.67 6.87 33.14
CA ARG A 349 -19.06 7.34 33.08
C ARG A 349 -19.64 7.14 31.68
N GLN A 350 -20.96 7.00 31.57
CA GLN A 350 -21.64 6.79 30.29
C GLN A 350 -21.36 7.93 29.30
N SER A 351 -21.40 9.19 29.73
CA SER A 351 -21.07 10.33 28.87
C SER A 351 -19.64 10.30 28.33
N GLN A 352 -18.69 9.80 29.14
CA GLN A 352 -17.31 9.61 28.71
C GLN A 352 -17.18 8.47 27.70
N LEU A 353 -17.90 7.37 27.90
CA LEU A 353 -17.97 6.27 26.92
C LEU A 353 -18.53 6.77 25.58
N VAL A 354 -19.61 7.55 25.60
CA VAL A 354 -20.19 8.14 24.37
C VAL A 354 -19.19 9.06 23.68
N SER A 355 -18.46 9.89 24.44
CA SER A 355 -17.42 10.76 23.88
C SER A 355 -16.25 9.98 23.25
N ILE A 356 -15.81 8.89 23.89
CA ILE A 356 -14.74 8.02 23.34
C ILE A 356 -15.21 7.40 22.03
N LEU A 357 -16.41 6.83 22.01
CA LEU A 357 -16.97 6.21 20.80
C LEU A 357 -17.21 7.23 19.68
N ALA A 358 -17.67 8.43 20.00
CA ALA A 358 -17.85 9.51 19.03
C ALA A 358 -16.52 10.00 18.42
N SER A 359 -15.43 9.98 19.19
CA SER A 359 -14.08 10.32 18.68
C SER A 359 -13.42 9.20 17.87
N THR A 360 -13.96 7.97 17.95
CA THR A 360 -13.45 6.80 17.22
C THR A 360 -14.25 6.53 15.93
N GLY A 361 -15.46 7.08 15.82
CA GLY A 361 -16.25 7.10 14.58
C GLY A 361 -16.10 8.38 13.75
N ALA A 362 -15.02 9.14 13.95
CA ALA A 362 -14.75 10.45 13.32
C ALA A 362 -13.52 10.42 12.42
#